data_AF-A0AAD2B7L9-F1
#
_entry.id   AF-A0AAD2B7L9-F1
#
_cell.length_a   1.000
_cell.length_b   1.000
_cell.length_c   1.000
_cell.angle_alpha   90.00
_cell.angle_beta   90.00
_cell.angle_gamma   90.00
#
_symmetry.space_group_name_H-M   'P 1'
#
loop_
_entity.id
_entity.type
_entity.pdbx_description
1 polymer ?
#
loop_
_entity_poly.entity_id
_entity_poly.type
_entity_poly.pdbx_seq_one_letter_code
_entity_poly.pdbx_strand_id
1 'polypeptide(L)' 'MPQSDTSLHELIAKWFGQSDTPHLRITRLHCPGVDCGCVRAELTTSARPLAIVFFRHQAGCWRLFPPPRARRQ' A
#
# COMPACT_ATOMS: atom_id res chain seq x y z
N MET A 1 18.68 14.91 -5.33
CA MET A 1 18.72 13.50 -4.90
C MET A 1 17.85 12.72 -5.87
N PRO A 2 18.36 11.72 -6.60
CA PRO A 2 17.48 10.88 -7.40
C PRO A 2 16.54 10.21 -6.40
N GLN A 3 15.26 10.63 -6.41
CA GLN A 3 14.21 9.78 -5.91
C GLN A 3 14.32 8.56 -6.80
N SER A 4 14.97 7.51 -6.30
CA SER A 4 14.80 6.20 -6.87
C SER A 4 13.29 6.03 -6.86
N ASP A 5 12.67 6.04 -8.04
CA ASP A 5 11.27 5.74 -8.24
C ASP A 5 11.06 4.25 -7.92
N THR A 6 11.42 3.86 -6.70
CA THR A 6 11.20 2.52 -6.18
C THR A 6 9.71 2.40 -6.11
N SER A 7 9.17 1.63 -7.03
CA SER A 7 7.73 1.44 -7.11
C SER A 7 7.25 0.89 -5.76
N LEU A 8 6.03 1.27 -5.35
CA LEU A 8 5.43 0.72 -4.14
C LEU A 8 5.52 -0.82 -4.13
N HIS A 9 5.40 -1.43 -5.31
CA HIS A 9 5.57 -2.87 -5.53
C HIS A 9 6.96 -3.39 -5.09
N GLU A 10 8.06 -2.72 -5.45
CA GLU A 10 9.41 -3.13 -5.05
C GLU A 10 9.65 -2.96 -3.54
N LEU A 11 9.13 -1.88 -2.95
CA LEU A 11 9.20 -1.68 -1.49
C LEU A 11 8.44 -2.78 -0.76
N ILE A 12 7.24 -3.10 -1.23
CA ILE A 12 6.42 -4.18 -0.71
C ILE A 12 7.15 -5.52 -0.88
N ALA A 13 7.66 -5.85 -2.07
CA ALA A 13 8.42 -7.07 -2.31
C ALA A 13 9.63 -7.19 -1.37
N LYS A 14 10.30 -6.08 -1.07
CA LYS A 14 11.40 -6.05 -0.09
C LYS A 14 10.93 -6.33 1.35
N TRP A 15 9.75 -5.87 1.74
CA TRP A 15 9.18 -6.10 3.07
C TRP A 15 8.71 -7.54 3.26
N PHE A 16 8.07 -8.12 2.23
CA PHE A 16 7.58 -9.48 2.26
C PHE A 16 8.70 -10.51 2.02
N GLY A 17 9.78 -10.12 1.36
CA GLY A 17 10.88 -11.00 1.02
C GLY A 17 10.70 -11.65 -0.35
N GLN A 18 11.82 -11.90 -1.04
CA GLN A 18 11.84 -12.38 -2.42
C GLN A 18 11.09 -13.70 -2.65
N SER A 19 11.04 -14.57 -1.63
CA SER A 19 10.33 -15.85 -1.68
C SER A 19 8.80 -15.71 -1.77
N ASP A 20 8.27 -14.60 -1.27
CA ASP A 20 6.83 -14.36 -1.12
C ASP A 20 6.27 -13.41 -2.21
N THR A 21 7.16 -12.84 -3.03
CA THR A 21 6.80 -12.03 -4.20
C THR A 21 5.82 -12.68 -5.20
N PRO A 22 5.95 -13.97 -5.59
CA PRO A 22 5.01 -14.58 -6.55
C PRO A 22 3.58 -14.69 -6.01
N HIS A 23 3.41 -14.46 -4.72
CA HIS A 23 2.17 -14.61 -3.99
C HIS A 23 1.62 -13.29 -3.46
N LEU A 24 2.32 -12.21 -3.79
CA LEU A 24 1.96 -10.85 -3.50
C LEU A 24 0.91 -10.37 -4.50
N ARG A 25 -0.26 -10.00 -4.00
CA ARG A 25 -1.34 -9.41 -4.77
C ARG A 25 -1.52 -7.97 -4.34
N ILE A 26 -1.24 -7.05 -5.26
CA ILE A 26 -1.46 -5.62 -5.06
C ILE A 26 -2.75 -5.21 -5.74
N THR A 27 -3.71 -4.76 -4.93
CA THR A 27 -5.03 -4.29 -5.39
C THR A 27 -5.18 -2.82 -5.10
N ARG A 28 -5.48 -2.03 -6.14
CA ARG A 28 -5.83 -0.62 -5.94
C ARG A 28 -7.27 -0.55 -5.44
N LEU A 29 -7.45 0.02 -4.26
CA LEU A 29 -8.75 0.30 -3.68
C LEU A 29 -9.13 1.74 -3.98
N HIS A 30 -10.44 1.96 -4.11
CA HIS A 30 -11.02 3.30 -4.15
C HIS A 30 -11.97 3.39 -2.97
N CYS A 31 -11.59 4.15 -1.94
CA CYS A 31 -12.42 4.34 -0.75
C CYS A 31 -13.33 5.55 -0.96
N PRO A 32 -14.67 5.38 -0.98
CA PRO A 32 -15.58 6.51 -1.06
C PRO A 32 -15.41 7.39 0.20
N GLY A 33 -15.06 8.66 -0.02
CA GLY A 33 -14.77 9.63 1.05
C GLY A 33 -13.27 9.87 1.34
N VAL A 34 -12.38 9.22 0.60
CA VAL A 34 -10.94 9.50 0.62
C VAL A 34 -10.54 9.85 -0.81
N ASP A 35 -10.36 11.13 -1.12
CA ASP A 35 -9.96 11.63 -2.45
C ASP A 35 -8.54 11.22 -2.87
N CYS A 36 -7.92 10.34 -2.10
CA CYS A 36 -6.58 9.84 -2.34
C CYS A 36 -6.61 8.31 -2.49
N GLY A 37 -5.95 7.83 -3.55
CA GLY A 37 -5.96 6.41 -3.89
C GLY A 37 -5.41 5.54 -2.76
N CYS A 38 -6.03 4.39 -2.51
CA CYS A 38 -5.54 3.39 -1.58
C CYS A 38 -5.06 2.15 -2.35
N VAL A 39 -4.07 1.46 -1.80
CA VAL A 39 -3.49 0.26 -2.37
C VAL A 39 -3.36 -0.77 -1.26
N ARG A 40 -3.91 -1.96 -1.47
CA ARG A 40 -3.81 -3.09 -0.55
C ARG A 40 -2.87 -4.12 -1.13
N ALA A 41 -1.83 -4.45 -0.39
CA ALA A 41 -0.86 -5.48 -0.69
C ALA A 41 -1.18 -6.71 0.17
N GLU A 42 -1.48 -7.83 -0.45
CA GLU A 42 -1.89 -9.06 0.22
C GLU A 42 -0.93 -10.18 -0.14
N LEU A 43 -0.51 -10.95 0.85
CA LEU A 43 0.27 -12.17 0.67
C LEU A 43 -0.63 -13.36 1.00
N THR A 44 -0.89 -14.18 0.00
CA THR A 44 -1.84 -15.30 0.09
C THR A 44 -1.22 -16.65 0.47
N THR A 45 0.10 -16.77 0.59
CA THR A 45 0.77 -18.09 0.63
C THR A 45 1.43 -18.51 1.91
N SER A 46 1.58 -17.61 2.87
CA SER A 46 1.97 -18.06 4.19
C SER A 46 0.76 -18.71 4.86
N ALA A 47 1.00 -19.68 5.75
CA ALA A 47 -0.01 -20.27 6.64
C ALA A 47 -0.85 -19.20 7.39
N ARG A 48 -0.39 -17.93 7.37
CA ARG A 48 -1.15 -16.73 7.73
C ARG A 48 -1.20 -15.73 6.56
N PRO A 49 -2.37 -15.42 6.00
CA PRO A 49 -2.49 -14.35 5.03
C PRO A 49 -2.12 -13.01 5.68
N LEU A 50 -1.24 -12.25 5.03
CA LEU A 50 -0.80 -10.93 5.50
C LEU A 50 -1.29 -9.85 4.54
N ALA A 51 -1.98 -8.84 5.06
CA ALA A 51 -2.47 -7.73 4.25
C ALA A 51 -1.97 -6.39 4.82
N ILE A 52 -1.37 -5.58 3.96
CA ILE A 52 -0.87 -4.24 4.28
C ILE A 52 -1.59 -3.24 3.38
N VAL A 53 -2.18 -2.19 3.96
CA VAL A 53 -2.88 -1.14 3.21
C VAL A 53 -2.05 0.15 3.23
N PHE A 54 -1.78 0.69 2.06
CA PHE A 54 -1.14 1.97 1.83
C PHE A 54 -2.18 2.97 1.36
N PHE A 55 -2.19 4.12 2.00
CA PHE A 55 -3.01 5.26 1.64
C PHE A 55 -2.11 6.29 0.98
N ARG A 56 -2.51 6.78 -0.20
CA ARG A 56 -1.90 7.97 -0.76
C ARG A 56 -2.30 9.16 0.11
N HIS A 57 -1.35 10.01 0.46
CA HIS A 57 -1.63 11.28 1.13
C HIS A 57 -1.57 12.40 0.10
N GLN A 58 -2.18 13.55 0.42
CA GLN A 58 -2.21 14.74 -0.45
C GLN A 58 -0.81 15.21 -0.89
N ALA A 59 0.21 14.94 -0.06
CA ALA A 59 1.61 15.24 -0.36
C ALA A 59 2.25 14.32 -1.44
N GLY A 60 1.48 13.42 -2.05
CA GLY A 60 2.00 12.44 -3.03
C GLY A 60 2.71 11.24 -2.39
N CYS A 61 2.92 11.25 -1.08
CA CYS A 61 3.54 10.15 -0.34
C CYS A 61 2.54 9.04 -0.03
N TRP A 62 3.01 7.79 0.01
CA TRP A 62 2.25 6.64 0.50
C TRP A 62 2.54 6.41 1.98
N ARG A 63 1.50 6.23 2.80
CA ARG A 63 1.62 5.89 4.22
C ARG A 63 0.70 4.73 4.60
N LEU A 64 1.10 3.98 5.62
CA LEU A 64 0.29 2.89 6.19
C LEU A 64 -0.92 3.38 6.99
N PHE A 65 -0.87 4.63 7.46
CA PHE A 65 -1.95 5.25 8.20
C PHE A 65 -2.91 5.97 7.26
N PRO A 66 -4.23 5.84 7.48
CA PRO A 66 -5.18 6.63 6.74
C PRO A 66 -4.87 8.12 6.94
N PRO A 67 -5.00 8.96 5.91
CA PRO A 67 -4.94 10.40 6.10
C PRO A 67 -5.98 10.79 7.15
N PRO A 68 -5.68 11.78 8.01
CA PRO A 68 -6.65 12.27 8.96
C PRO A 68 -7.91 12.58 8.17
N ARG A 69 -9.01 11.88 8.48
CA ARG A 69 -10.31 12.19 7.90
C ARG A 69 -10.48 13.68 8.10
N ALA A 70 -10.69 14.43 7.01
CA ALA A 70 -11.39 15.68 7.15
C ALA A 70 -12.69 15.28 7.87
N ARG A 71 -12.80 15.63 9.16
CA ARG A 71 -14.05 15.47 9.89
C ARG A 71 -15.09 16.13 9.00
N ARG A 72 -16.02 15.34 8.45
CA ARG A 72 -17.27 15.91 7.97
C ARG A 72 -17.91 16.52 9.21
N GLN A 73 -17.83 17.84 9.33
CA GLN A 73 -18.80 18.60 10.10
C GLN A 73 -20.08 18.68 9.27
#